data_AF-A0A919FYC1-F1
#
_entry.id   AF-A0A919FYC1-F1
#
_cell.length_a   1.000
_cell.length_b   1.000
_cell.length_c   1.000
_cell.angle_alpha   90.00
_cell.angle_beta   90.00
_cell.angle_gamma   90.00
#
_symmetry.space_group_name_H-M   'P 1'
#
loop_
_entity.id
_entity.type
_entity.pdbx_description
1 polymer ?
#
loop_
_entity_poly.entity_id
_entity_poly.type
_entity_poly.pdbx_seq_one_letter_code
_entity_poly.pdbx_strand_id
1 'polypeptide(L)'
;MNLGVGTTGPVEPPPPATGPPPARNRRVLRAALVAGLTLAPLTALLSIGSAAPLAPPLGPCSGPDCPAGYLPPNNGDFLGRDATINIFTGGYFRASQRAAEAEGKIVALGNFTVDKDGGGIFNAGVVGVGSRVPPPDGTDHVTVGGNVDIKTGNTLFLGGSQADGTVAFGNLRYAGTLTGNTNIAPTGQAIQDTHATDQYQSVRTQIENASTCTGQATATGTVVLTGFSATFTGDGTSARQVFNVTGNLTGSTGGPIGLEFAGIPAGATVIVNMLSANPVINTYTGTGIPGDPTTDLRPRLLWNFPTATTALLTGQAQFQGSIMAGNPAGTTTIEQPGLDGRVYLAGNLEQRGVGGYELHAYPFDGDLPECTSPSPSPSPSPSPSPSPSPSPSPSPSPSPSPSPSPSPSPSPSPSPSPSPSPSPSPSPSPSPTHSYSPKPSPTHSYSPKPSPSPSPTVSPKPSPTHSYSPKPSPSPSPSVSPKPSPTHSYSPKPSPSPSPSVSPKPSPTHSYSPKPSPTHSYSPKPSPSHSASPSPSPSPSPSHSPSVVPSPSTPGGPPTHGHGGGSPSGPSLPSTGSSVSPVLMGFASAVLLAGGGLVVMVVRRRGRHS
;
A
#
# COMPACT_ATOMS: atom_id res chain seq x y z
N MET A 1 -1.04 52.87 -73.44
CA MET A 1 -1.85 54.11 -73.34
C MET A 1 -3.27 53.71 -72.96
N ASN A 2 -3.96 54.60 -72.23
CA ASN A 2 -5.31 54.42 -71.64
C ASN A 2 -5.45 53.27 -70.62
N LEU A 3 -6.47 53.26 -69.76
CA LEU A 3 -6.99 54.25 -68.78
C LEU A 3 -8.29 53.68 -68.17
N GLY A 4 -8.63 54.06 -66.94
CA GLY A 4 -9.77 53.53 -66.18
C GLY A 4 -9.33 52.42 -65.22
N VAL A 5 -9.54 52.47 -63.90
CA VAL A 5 -10.43 53.29 -63.06
C VAL A 5 -11.91 53.13 -63.43
N GLY A 6 -12.81 52.60 -62.59
CA GLY A 6 -12.62 51.99 -61.27
C GLY A 6 -13.73 52.40 -60.29
N THR A 7 -14.49 51.43 -59.77
CA THR A 7 -15.46 51.63 -58.68
C THR A 7 -15.49 50.39 -57.79
N THR A 8 -15.41 50.59 -56.48
CA THR A 8 -15.52 49.54 -55.46
C THR A 8 -16.93 49.53 -54.87
N GLY A 9 -17.65 48.42 -55.02
CA GLY A 9 -18.88 48.18 -54.25
C GLY A 9 -18.57 47.95 -52.75
N PRO A 10 -19.50 48.26 -51.84
CA PRO A 10 -19.29 48.06 -50.41
C PRO A 10 -19.23 46.57 -50.03
N VAL A 11 -18.40 46.25 -49.04
CA VAL A 11 -18.32 44.92 -48.43
C VAL A 11 -19.31 44.85 -47.26
N GLU A 12 -20.21 43.87 -47.30
CA GLU A 12 -21.14 43.59 -46.19
C GLU A 12 -20.54 42.51 -45.25
N PRO A 13 -20.46 42.76 -43.92
CA PRO A 13 -19.92 41.80 -42.96
C PRO A 13 -20.92 40.68 -42.63
N PRO A 14 -20.45 39.49 -42.21
CA PRO A 14 -21.31 38.33 -41.95
C PRO A 14 -22.21 38.50 -40.70
N PRO A 15 -23.38 37.84 -40.66
CA PRO A 15 -24.36 38.00 -39.58
C PRO A 15 -23.91 37.31 -38.26
N PRO A 16 -24.18 37.92 -37.10
CA PRO A 16 -23.95 37.31 -35.79
C PRO A 16 -24.97 36.22 -35.45
N ALA A 17 -24.59 35.32 -34.54
CA ALA A 17 -25.33 34.08 -34.24
C ALA A 17 -26.67 34.27 -33.51
N THR A 18 -27.59 33.32 -33.71
CA THR A 18 -28.93 33.29 -33.10
C THR A 18 -28.97 32.61 -31.73
N GLY A 19 -29.55 33.31 -30.74
CA GLY A 19 -29.89 32.74 -29.43
C GLY A 19 -31.31 32.15 -29.36
N PRO A 20 -31.68 31.47 -28.26
CA PRO A 20 -32.97 30.80 -28.09
C PRO A 20 -34.16 31.77 -27.80
N PRO A 21 -35.41 31.33 -28.05
CA PRO A 21 -36.61 32.18 -27.98
C PRO A 21 -37.19 32.39 -26.55
N PRO A 22 -38.07 33.40 -26.35
CA PRO A 22 -38.47 33.89 -25.02
C PRO A 22 -39.75 33.26 -24.42
N ALA A 23 -39.85 33.31 -23.08
CA ALA A 23 -41.04 32.92 -22.30
C ALA A 23 -42.00 34.10 -22.01
N ARG A 24 -43.26 33.81 -21.60
CA ARG A 24 -44.35 34.81 -21.44
C ARG A 24 -45.00 34.76 -20.04
N ASN A 25 -45.39 35.93 -19.52
CA ASN A 25 -45.75 36.20 -18.11
C ASN A 25 -47.19 35.83 -17.67
N ARG A 26 -47.43 35.60 -16.36
CA ARG A 26 -48.18 36.55 -15.46
C ARG A 26 -48.40 36.10 -13.97
N ARG A 27 -47.72 36.80 -13.05
CA ARG A 27 -48.10 37.32 -11.69
C ARG A 27 -48.84 36.46 -10.63
N VAL A 28 -48.32 36.55 -9.39
CA VAL A 28 -49.04 36.41 -8.10
C VAL A 28 -48.85 37.71 -7.27
N LEU A 29 -49.70 37.97 -6.28
CA LEU A 29 -49.75 39.22 -5.49
C LEU A 29 -48.63 39.36 -4.44
N ARG A 30 -48.44 40.61 -3.96
CA ARG A 30 -47.69 40.95 -2.75
C ARG A 30 -48.63 41.14 -1.56
N ALA A 31 -48.23 40.67 -0.39
CA ALA A 31 -48.61 41.20 0.92
C ALA A 31 -47.32 41.43 1.72
N ALA A 32 -47.29 42.40 2.63
CA ALA A 32 -46.08 42.80 3.35
C ALA A 32 -46.10 42.32 4.81
N LEU A 33 -44.93 42.00 5.35
CA LEU A 33 -44.69 41.99 6.80
C LEU A 33 -43.30 42.59 7.10
N VAL A 34 -43.11 43.01 8.35
CA VAL A 34 -42.02 43.89 8.79
C VAL A 34 -40.73 43.11 9.06
N ALA A 35 -39.58 43.71 8.76
CA ALA A 35 -38.27 43.16 9.08
C ALA A 35 -37.98 43.26 10.60
N GLY A 36 -38.00 42.12 11.29
CA GLY A 36 -37.42 41.99 12.63
C GLY A 36 -35.95 41.61 12.53
N LEU A 37 -35.05 42.45 13.06
CA LEU A 37 -33.61 42.18 13.05
C LEU A 37 -33.25 41.26 14.23
N THR A 38 -33.04 39.97 13.95
CA THR A 38 -32.52 39.01 14.95
C THR A 38 -31.10 38.60 14.59
N LEU A 39 -30.10 39.08 15.36
CA LEU A 39 -28.75 38.51 15.32
C LEU A 39 -28.80 37.09 15.90
N ALA A 40 -28.76 36.08 15.04
CA ALA A 40 -28.53 34.70 15.45
C ALA A 40 -27.02 34.41 15.38
N PRO A 41 -26.32 34.24 16.52
CA PRO A 41 -24.92 33.85 16.49
C PRO A 41 -24.82 32.41 15.97
N LEU A 42 -24.22 32.29 14.80
CA LEU A 42 -23.31 31.22 14.38
C LEU A 42 -23.20 30.06 15.38
N THR A 43 -24.20 29.17 15.41
CA THR A 43 -24.06 27.87 16.07
C THR A 43 -23.07 27.07 15.23
N ALA A 44 -21.80 27.14 15.60
CA ALA A 44 -20.83 26.15 15.22
C ALA A 44 -21.30 24.81 15.79
N LEU A 45 -22.09 24.09 15.00
CA LEU A 45 -22.13 22.65 15.07
C LEU A 45 -20.68 22.20 14.94
N LEU A 46 -20.09 21.82 16.07
CA LEU A 46 -18.94 20.94 16.07
C LEU A 46 -19.40 19.69 15.34
N SER A 47 -19.09 19.63 14.05
CA SER A 47 -19.13 18.39 13.27
C SER A 47 -18.29 17.39 14.04
N ILE A 48 -18.95 16.43 14.69
CA ILE A 48 -18.28 15.37 15.43
C ILE A 48 -17.42 14.66 14.39
N GLY A 49 -16.10 14.78 14.55
CA GLY A 49 -15.13 14.51 13.48
C GLY A 49 -15.40 13.16 12.84
N SER A 50 -15.85 13.20 11.59
CA SER A 50 -16.37 12.05 10.88
C SER A 50 -15.18 11.30 10.29
N ALA A 51 -14.62 10.43 11.14
CA ALA A 51 -13.44 9.63 10.88
C ALA A 51 -13.40 9.16 9.41
N ALA A 52 -12.34 9.55 8.69
CA ALA A 52 -12.25 9.37 7.26
C ALA A 52 -11.38 8.15 6.93
N PRO A 53 -11.78 7.26 6.01
CA PRO A 53 -10.87 6.25 5.47
C PRO A 53 -9.72 6.92 4.71
N LEU A 54 -8.66 6.16 4.43
CA LEU A 54 -7.63 6.59 3.49
C LEU A 54 -8.26 6.93 2.13
N ALA A 55 -7.83 8.03 1.52
CA ALA A 55 -8.35 8.47 0.24
C ALA A 55 -7.88 7.53 -0.90
N PRO A 56 -8.74 7.22 -1.90
CA PRO A 56 -8.32 6.50 -3.09
C PRO A 56 -7.12 7.20 -3.78
N PRO A 57 -6.10 6.46 -4.24
CA PRO A 57 -6.07 5.01 -4.48
C PRO A 57 -5.47 4.18 -3.33
N LEU A 58 -5.63 4.61 -2.07
CA LEU A 58 -5.19 3.90 -0.86
C LEU A 58 -6.39 3.34 -0.06
N GLY A 59 -6.12 2.42 0.87
CA GLY A 59 -7.07 1.99 1.91
C GLY A 59 -7.86 0.71 1.59
N PRO A 60 -9.21 0.76 1.60
CA PRO A 60 -10.09 -0.38 1.32
C PRO A 60 -9.85 -1.04 -0.05
N CYS A 61 -10.50 -2.17 -0.32
CA CYS A 61 -10.58 -2.68 -1.69
C CYS A 61 -11.31 -1.68 -2.60
N SER A 62 -10.87 -1.52 -3.86
CA SER A 62 -11.61 -0.74 -4.86
C SER A 62 -11.65 -1.41 -6.23
N GLY A 63 -12.62 -1.01 -7.05
CA GLY A 63 -12.98 -1.71 -8.28
C GLY A 63 -14.28 -2.52 -8.14
N PRO A 64 -14.85 -2.99 -9.25
CA PRO A 64 -16.16 -3.66 -9.24
C PRO A 64 -16.12 -5.09 -8.66
N ASP A 65 -14.98 -5.78 -8.83
CA ASP A 65 -14.85 -7.22 -8.48
C ASP A 65 -14.24 -7.45 -7.10
N CYS A 66 -14.35 -6.47 -6.19
CA CYS A 66 -13.91 -6.62 -4.80
C CYS A 66 -14.64 -7.79 -4.12
N PRO A 67 -13.91 -8.74 -3.50
CA PRO A 67 -14.54 -9.88 -2.84
C PRO A 67 -15.25 -9.45 -1.56
N ALA A 68 -16.30 -10.18 -1.17
CA ALA A 68 -17.05 -9.93 0.06
C ALA A 68 -16.23 -10.18 1.35
N GLY A 69 -15.04 -10.76 1.23
CA GLY A 69 -14.07 -10.98 2.30
C GLY A 69 -12.79 -11.60 1.74
N TYR A 70 -11.67 -11.38 2.44
CA TYR A 70 -10.35 -11.90 2.04
C TYR A 70 -10.06 -13.18 2.84
N LEU A 71 -9.73 -14.28 2.16
CA LEU A 71 -9.31 -15.52 2.82
C LEU A 71 -7.90 -15.38 3.43
N PRO A 72 -7.53 -16.25 4.40
CA PRO A 72 -6.14 -16.46 4.85
C PRO A 72 -5.14 -16.69 3.71
N PRO A 73 -3.82 -16.54 3.94
CA PRO A 73 -2.79 -16.84 2.94
C PRO A 73 -2.95 -18.25 2.38
N ASN A 74 -3.27 -18.34 1.09
CA ASN A 74 -3.64 -19.59 0.42
C ASN A 74 -3.20 -19.59 -1.06
N ASN A 75 -3.25 -20.77 -1.68
CA ASN A 75 -2.89 -21.01 -3.08
C ASN A 75 -4.07 -21.47 -3.95
N GLY A 76 -5.31 -21.21 -3.51
CA GLY A 76 -6.55 -21.60 -4.18
C GLY A 76 -6.93 -20.67 -5.33
N ASP A 77 -8.23 -20.60 -5.64
CA ASP A 77 -8.75 -19.86 -6.78
C ASP A 77 -8.68 -18.33 -6.53
N PHE A 78 -8.67 -17.52 -7.60
CA PHE A 78 -8.75 -16.05 -7.46
C PHE A 78 -10.17 -15.63 -7.05
N LEU A 79 -10.30 -14.89 -5.94
CA LEU A 79 -11.59 -14.60 -5.30
C LEU A 79 -12.27 -13.31 -5.79
N GLY A 80 -11.53 -12.47 -6.51
CA GLY A 80 -11.98 -11.16 -6.98
C GLY A 80 -10.84 -10.39 -7.64
N ARG A 81 -10.95 -9.06 -7.67
CA ARG A 81 -9.89 -8.12 -8.08
C ARG A 81 -9.86 -6.89 -7.15
N ASP A 82 -8.66 -6.35 -6.91
CA ASP A 82 -8.45 -5.13 -6.11
C ASP A 82 -7.60 -4.09 -6.86
N ALA A 83 -8.23 -2.98 -7.24
CA ALA A 83 -7.61 -1.87 -7.97
C ALA A 83 -6.88 -0.86 -7.06
N THR A 84 -7.07 -0.95 -5.74
CA THR A 84 -6.35 -0.13 -4.76
C THR A 84 -4.87 -0.49 -4.76
N ILE A 85 -4.00 0.49 -4.51
CA ILE A 85 -2.57 0.22 -4.37
C ILE A 85 -2.37 -0.65 -3.12
N ASN A 86 -1.67 -1.78 -3.27
CA ASN A 86 -1.27 -2.61 -2.15
C ASN A 86 0.07 -2.15 -1.57
N ILE A 87 1.04 -1.87 -2.46
CA ILE A 87 2.38 -1.39 -2.10
C ILE A 87 2.65 -0.07 -2.81
N PHE A 88 2.87 0.99 -2.04
CA PHE A 88 3.31 2.30 -2.52
C PHE A 88 4.67 2.67 -1.91
N THR A 89 5.63 3.05 -2.75
CA THR A 89 6.89 3.66 -2.31
C THR A 89 7.12 5.00 -2.99
N GLY A 90 7.19 6.08 -2.21
CA GLY A 90 7.55 7.41 -2.68
C GLY A 90 9.04 7.59 -2.99
N GLY A 91 9.85 6.58 -2.67
CA GLY A 91 11.20 6.34 -3.14
C GLY A 91 11.31 4.99 -3.89
N TYR A 92 12.42 4.27 -3.73
CA TYR A 92 12.66 2.99 -4.41
C TYR A 92 11.99 1.79 -3.72
N PHE A 93 11.82 0.70 -4.46
CA PHE A 93 11.53 -0.64 -3.94
C PHE A 93 12.63 -1.60 -4.38
N ARG A 94 13.23 -2.34 -3.44
CA ARG A 94 14.19 -3.42 -3.71
C ARG A 94 13.75 -4.71 -3.05
N ALA A 95 13.69 -5.78 -3.85
CA ALA A 95 13.55 -7.15 -3.38
C ALA A 95 14.94 -7.82 -3.43
N SER A 96 15.44 -8.30 -2.29
CA SER A 96 16.78 -8.85 -2.18
C SER A 96 16.86 -10.11 -1.30
N GLN A 97 18.06 -10.70 -1.18
CA GLN A 97 18.30 -11.96 -0.46
C GLN A 97 17.40 -13.09 -0.96
N ARG A 98 16.47 -13.64 -0.15
CA ARG A 98 15.57 -14.72 -0.60
C ARG A 98 14.12 -14.30 -0.86
N ALA A 99 13.75 -13.04 -0.58
CA ALA A 99 12.40 -12.46 -0.79
C ALA A 99 11.74 -12.93 -2.11
N ALA A 100 10.52 -13.45 -2.04
CA ALA A 100 9.92 -14.25 -3.11
C ALA A 100 8.78 -13.57 -3.86
N GLU A 101 7.79 -13.02 -3.14
CA GLU A 101 6.53 -12.59 -3.75
C GLU A 101 6.04 -11.24 -3.22
N ALA A 102 5.29 -10.50 -4.03
CA ALA A 102 4.55 -9.30 -3.65
C ALA A 102 3.23 -9.18 -4.42
N GLU A 103 2.11 -9.25 -3.71
CA GLU A 103 0.74 -9.30 -4.23
C GLU A 103 0.10 -7.92 -4.38
N GLY A 104 -0.89 -7.84 -5.26
CA GLY A 104 -1.70 -6.65 -5.46
C GLY A 104 -0.97 -5.57 -6.24
N LYS A 105 -1.53 -4.36 -6.29
CA LYS A 105 -1.01 -3.31 -7.16
C LYS A 105 0.19 -2.63 -6.53
N ILE A 106 1.31 -2.57 -7.27
CA ILE A 106 2.60 -2.05 -6.80
C ILE A 106 2.94 -0.76 -7.56
N VAL A 107 3.27 0.30 -6.82
CA VAL A 107 3.71 1.59 -7.36
C VAL A 107 4.97 2.05 -6.64
N ALA A 108 6.07 2.20 -7.39
CA ALA A 108 7.30 2.83 -6.90
C ALA A 108 7.56 4.12 -7.69
N LEU A 109 7.66 5.26 -7.01
CA LEU A 109 8.03 6.53 -7.67
C LEU A 109 9.51 6.57 -8.06
N GLY A 110 10.37 5.84 -7.33
CA GLY A 110 11.77 5.63 -7.67
C GLY A 110 12.01 4.39 -8.53
N ASN A 111 13.20 3.80 -8.39
CA ASN A 111 13.57 2.56 -9.07
C ASN A 111 12.88 1.34 -8.44
N PHE A 112 12.73 0.28 -9.24
CA PHE A 112 12.47 -1.08 -8.76
C PHE A 112 13.69 -1.97 -9.03
N THR A 113 14.05 -2.86 -8.11
CA THR A 113 15.24 -3.73 -8.24
C THR A 113 14.98 -5.12 -7.68
N VAL A 114 15.35 -6.15 -8.44
CA VAL A 114 15.31 -7.56 -8.00
C VAL A 114 16.73 -8.11 -7.97
N ASP A 115 17.21 -8.43 -6.77
CA ASP A 115 18.62 -8.68 -6.44
C ASP A 115 18.74 -9.80 -5.39
N LYS A 116 18.20 -10.99 -5.72
CA LYS A 116 18.15 -12.14 -4.81
C LYS A 116 19.46 -12.92 -4.81
N ASP A 117 19.86 -13.36 -3.62
CA ASP A 117 21.02 -14.24 -3.39
C ASP A 117 20.82 -15.57 -4.12
N GLY A 118 21.74 -15.89 -5.04
CA GLY A 118 21.63 -17.09 -5.88
C GLY A 118 20.55 -17.01 -6.97
N GLY A 119 19.92 -15.85 -7.17
CA GLY A 119 18.94 -15.61 -8.23
C GLY A 119 17.57 -16.27 -7.97
N GLY A 120 16.88 -16.59 -9.08
CA GLY A 120 15.54 -17.16 -9.08
C GLY A 120 14.44 -16.15 -9.41
N ILE A 121 13.19 -16.56 -9.24
CA ILE A 121 12.01 -15.76 -9.59
C ILE A 121 11.62 -14.82 -8.42
N PHE A 122 11.17 -13.62 -8.75
CA PHE A 122 10.36 -12.77 -7.89
C PHE A 122 8.98 -12.57 -8.54
N ASN A 123 7.91 -12.98 -7.85
CA ASN A 123 6.54 -12.89 -8.36
C ASN A 123 5.89 -11.56 -7.92
N ALA A 124 5.33 -10.80 -8.86
CA ALA A 124 4.78 -9.48 -8.61
C ALA A 124 3.36 -9.30 -9.17
N GLY A 125 2.48 -8.71 -8.37
CA GLY A 125 1.07 -8.47 -8.67
C GLY A 125 0.18 -9.69 -8.47
N VAL A 126 0.59 -10.82 -9.05
CA VAL A 126 0.00 -12.15 -8.86
C VAL A 126 1.06 -13.05 -8.24
N VAL A 127 0.66 -13.83 -7.24
CA VAL A 127 1.56 -14.59 -6.34
C VAL A 127 1.08 -16.03 -6.17
N GLY A 128 1.99 -16.93 -5.77
CA GLY A 128 1.69 -18.34 -5.51
C GLY A 128 0.90 -18.54 -4.21
N VAL A 129 1.24 -17.81 -3.15
CA VAL A 129 0.51 -17.78 -1.87
C VAL A 129 0.15 -16.34 -1.53
N GLY A 130 -1.08 -16.12 -1.06
CA GLY A 130 -1.54 -14.79 -0.64
C GLY A 130 -3.05 -14.75 -0.39
N SER A 131 -3.63 -13.56 -0.47
CA SER A 131 -5.09 -13.40 -0.39
C SER A 131 -5.82 -13.97 -1.60
N ARG A 132 -5.11 -14.08 -2.74
CA ARG A 132 -5.63 -14.47 -4.06
C ARG A 132 -6.61 -13.42 -4.62
N VAL A 133 -6.36 -12.14 -4.31
CA VAL A 133 -7.10 -10.98 -4.80
C VAL A 133 -6.16 -10.04 -5.57
N PRO A 134 -5.74 -10.41 -6.80
CA PRO A 134 -4.82 -9.61 -7.61
C PRO A 134 -5.48 -8.36 -8.23
N PRO A 135 -4.73 -7.44 -8.87
CA PRO A 135 -5.32 -6.29 -9.54
C PRO A 135 -6.12 -6.69 -10.80
N PRO A 136 -7.04 -5.83 -11.28
CA PRO A 136 -7.85 -6.12 -12.48
C PRO A 136 -7.01 -6.46 -13.71
N ASP A 137 -7.53 -7.35 -14.54
CA ASP A 137 -6.78 -7.91 -15.66
C ASP A 137 -6.44 -6.89 -16.74
N GLY A 138 -5.20 -6.95 -17.24
CA GLY A 138 -4.66 -6.04 -18.25
C GLY A 138 -4.30 -4.65 -17.73
N THR A 139 -4.55 -4.31 -16.45
CA THR A 139 -4.04 -3.06 -15.88
C THR A 139 -2.56 -3.14 -15.56
N ASP A 140 -1.93 -2.00 -15.29
CA ASP A 140 -0.56 -1.98 -14.78
C ASP A 140 -0.55 -2.55 -13.35
N HIS A 141 0.01 -3.75 -13.17
CA HIS A 141 0.17 -4.40 -11.86
C HIS A 141 1.38 -3.81 -11.12
N VAL A 142 2.45 -3.47 -11.85
CA VAL A 142 3.66 -2.85 -11.33
C VAL A 142 3.93 -1.57 -12.13
N THR A 143 4.00 -0.43 -11.44
CA THR A 143 4.34 0.88 -12.04
C THR A 143 5.60 1.46 -11.39
N VAL A 144 6.56 1.91 -12.20
CA VAL A 144 7.89 2.34 -11.73
C VAL A 144 8.30 3.69 -12.35
N GLY A 145 8.58 4.69 -11.52
CA GLY A 145 8.98 6.04 -11.95
C GLY A 145 10.46 6.18 -12.31
N GLY A 146 11.28 5.21 -11.92
CA GLY A 146 12.69 5.10 -12.29
C GLY A 146 13.01 3.88 -13.14
N ASN A 147 14.22 3.34 -12.98
CA ASN A 147 14.68 2.12 -13.64
C ASN A 147 14.05 0.86 -13.02
N VAL A 148 13.99 -0.21 -13.81
CA VAL A 148 13.67 -1.57 -13.36
C VAL A 148 14.89 -2.46 -13.60
N ASP A 149 15.60 -2.81 -12.54
CA ASP A 149 16.87 -3.55 -12.62
C ASP A 149 16.77 -4.95 -12.02
N ILE A 150 16.61 -5.97 -12.89
CA ILE A 150 16.66 -7.38 -12.51
C ILE A 150 18.11 -7.87 -12.62
N LYS A 151 18.79 -8.10 -11.50
CA LYS A 151 20.21 -8.50 -11.49
C LYS A 151 20.40 -9.91 -12.06
N THR A 152 21.57 -10.18 -12.65
CA THR A 152 21.90 -11.44 -13.32
C THR A 152 21.50 -12.68 -12.51
N GLY A 153 20.78 -13.62 -13.14
CA GLY A 153 20.27 -14.84 -12.49
C GLY A 153 18.90 -14.68 -11.83
N ASN A 154 18.39 -13.46 -11.67
CA ASN A 154 17.01 -13.21 -11.25
C ASN A 154 16.05 -13.21 -12.44
N THR A 155 14.75 -13.29 -12.17
CA THR A 155 13.68 -13.01 -13.14
C THR A 155 12.49 -12.39 -12.42
N LEU A 156 12.01 -11.25 -12.90
CA LEU A 156 10.75 -10.65 -12.45
C LEU A 156 9.59 -11.29 -13.23
N PHE A 157 8.68 -11.94 -12.52
CA PHE A 157 7.49 -12.58 -13.08
C PHE A 157 6.24 -11.78 -12.73
N LEU A 158 5.36 -11.55 -13.72
CA LEU A 158 4.07 -10.88 -13.53
C LEU A 158 2.96 -11.73 -14.15
N GLY A 159 1.84 -11.84 -13.41
CA GLY A 159 0.67 -12.64 -13.79
C GLY A 159 0.74 -14.07 -13.27
N GLY A 160 -0.20 -14.91 -13.68
CA GLY A 160 -0.31 -16.29 -13.22
C GLY A 160 -1.56 -17.02 -13.73
N SER A 161 -1.69 -18.28 -13.34
CA SER A 161 -2.75 -19.19 -13.79
C SER A 161 -3.16 -20.19 -12.71
N GLN A 162 -4.46 -20.45 -12.59
CA GLN A 162 -5.06 -21.52 -11.80
C GLN A 162 -5.01 -22.86 -12.55
N ALA A 163 -5.33 -23.96 -11.85
CA ALA A 163 -5.28 -25.31 -12.38
C ALA A 163 -6.39 -25.64 -13.41
N ASP A 164 -7.47 -24.86 -13.44
CA ASP A 164 -8.55 -24.93 -14.42
C ASP A 164 -8.22 -24.22 -15.75
N GLY A 165 -7.16 -23.40 -15.77
CA GLY A 165 -6.78 -22.53 -16.88
C GLY A 165 -7.26 -21.08 -16.74
N THR A 166 -7.91 -20.69 -15.65
CA THR A 166 -8.23 -19.28 -15.35
C THR A 166 -6.95 -18.51 -15.06
N VAL A 167 -6.78 -17.35 -15.70
CA VAL A 167 -5.55 -16.54 -15.62
C VAL A 167 -5.78 -15.24 -14.85
N ALA A 168 -4.70 -14.68 -14.32
CA ALA A 168 -4.64 -13.29 -13.88
C ALA A 168 -3.38 -12.63 -14.49
N PHE A 169 -3.49 -11.42 -15.04
CA PHE A 169 -2.36 -10.78 -15.70
C PHE A 169 -2.43 -9.25 -15.71
N GLY A 170 -1.27 -8.61 -15.81
CA GLY A 170 -1.16 -7.17 -15.98
C GLY A 170 0.22 -6.76 -16.45
N ASN A 171 0.40 -5.44 -16.60
CA ASN A 171 1.61 -4.87 -17.19
C ASN A 171 2.63 -4.46 -16.14
N LEU A 172 3.89 -4.39 -16.58
CA LEU A 172 4.97 -3.63 -15.97
C LEU A 172 5.11 -2.31 -16.72
N ARG A 173 4.68 -1.19 -16.15
CA ARG A 173 4.91 0.16 -16.72
C ARG A 173 6.11 0.82 -16.04
N TYR A 174 7.03 1.38 -16.80
CA TYR A 174 8.25 1.99 -16.25
C TYR A 174 8.74 3.21 -17.05
N ALA A 175 9.28 4.23 -16.37
CA ALA A 175 9.78 5.44 -17.03
C ALA A 175 11.28 5.40 -17.37
N GLY A 176 12.10 4.73 -16.55
CA GLY A 176 13.54 4.60 -16.75
C GLY A 176 13.92 3.48 -17.74
N THR A 177 15.07 2.85 -17.53
CA THR A 177 15.51 1.66 -18.28
C THR A 177 15.01 0.37 -17.64
N LEU A 178 14.70 -0.64 -18.43
CA LEU A 178 14.49 -2.03 -17.98
C LEU A 178 15.75 -2.84 -18.27
N THR A 179 16.31 -3.53 -17.27
CA THR A 179 17.48 -4.40 -17.41
C THR A 179 17.23 -5.79 -16.80
N GLY A 180 17.82 -6.82 -17.41
CA GLY A 180 17.69 -8.21 -16.96
C GLY A 180 16.40 -8.91 -17.45
N ASN A 181 16.07 -10.03 -16.81
CA ASN A 181 15.00 -10.92 -17.27
C ASN A 181 13.63 -10.52 -16.70
N THR A 182 12.65 -10.37 -17.57
CA THR A 182 11.21 -10.32 -17.22
C THR A 182 10.47 -11.47 -17.88
N ASN A 183 9.39 -11.92 -17.26
CA ASN A 183 8.45 -12.87 -17.83
C ASN A 183 7.03 -12.43 -17.42
N ILE A 184 6.29 -11.85 -18.36
CA ILE A 184 4.98 -11.23 -18.12
C ILE A 184 3.96 -12.06 -18.87
N ALA A 185 3.16 -12.84 -18.15
CA ALA A 185 2.44 -13.98 -18.69
C ALA A 185 0.99 -14.08 -18.18
N PRO A 186 0.05 -14.64 -18.96
CA PRO A 186 0.21 -15.06 -20.36
C PRO A 186 0.20 -13.90 -21.38
N THR A 187 -0.32 -12.72 -21.02
CA THR A 187 -0.73 -11.68 -21.99
C THR A 187 -0.41 -10.23 -21.62
N GLY A 188 0.26 -9.98 -20.48
CA GLY A 188 0.67 -8.62 -20.10
C GLY A 188 1.89 -8.11 -20.87
N GLN A 189 2.22 -6.83 -20.72
CA GLN A 189 3.34 -6.19 -21.43
C GLN A 189 4.34 -5.48 -20.50
N ALA A 190 5.58 -5.32 -20.98
CA ALA A 190 6.53 -4.36 -20.45
C ALA A 190 6.40 -3.06 -21.27
N ILE A 191 5.99 -1.97 -20.63
CA ILE A 191 5.61 -0.71 -21.27
C ILE A 191 6.53 0.40 -20.77
N GLN A 192 7.43 0.88 -21.64
CA GLN A 192 8.23 2.07 -21.34
C GLN A 192 7.40 3.33 -21.58
N ASP A 193 7.30 4.19 -20.57
CA ASP A 193 6.43 5.37 -20.55
C ASP A 193 7.01 6.42 -19.59
N THR A 194 7.50 7.55 -20.10
CA THR A 194 8.14 8.60 -19.29
C THR A 194 7.20 9.27 -18.30
N HIS A 195 5.88 9.06 -18.42
CA HIS A 195 4.84 9.60 -17.55
C HIS A 195 4.21 8.54 -16.63
N ALA A 196 4.82 7.35 -16.53
CA ALA A 196 4.27 6.18 -15.85
C ALA A 196 3.66 6.47 -14.46
N THR A 197 4.30 7.34 -13.67
CA THR A 197 3.92 7.63 -12.29
C THR A 197 3.25 8.99 -12.07
N ASP A 198 2.99 9.79 -13.12
CA ASP A 198 2.43 11.16 -13.00
C ASP A 198 1.11 11.18 -12.20
N GLN A 199 0.24 10.19 -12.45
CA GLN A 199 -1.03 10.00 -11.74
C GLN A 199 -0.88 9.67 -10.24
N TYR A 200 0.31 9.26 -9.80
CA TYR A 200 0.60 8.79 -8.43
C TYR A 200 1.46 9.77 -7.62
N GLN A 201 1.96 10.86 -8.21
CA GLN A 201 2.87 11.82 -7.53
C GLN A 201 2.24 12.42 -6.26
N SER A 202 0.93 12.72 -6.28
CA SER A 202 0.21 13.28 -5.13
C SER A 202 0.00 12.28 -3.98
N VAL A 203 0.03 10.96 -4.26
CA VAL A 203 -0.21 9.89 -3.27
C VAL A 203 0.87 9.88 -2.20
N ARG A 204 2.12 10.20 -2.58
CA ARG A 204 3.21 10.40 -1.62
C ARG A 204 2.89 11.49 -0.60
N THR A 205 2.45 12.66 -1.04
CA THR A 205 2.07 13.77 -0.13
C THR A 205 0.84 13.43 0.71
N GLN A 206 -0.09 12.61 0.22
CA GLN A 206 -1.19 12.07 1.03
C GLN A 206 -0.65 11.22 2.20
N ILE A 207 0.34 10.34 1.93
CA ILE A 207 0.98 9.49 2.94
C ILE A 207 1.82 10.31 3.94
N GLU A 208 2.62 11.27 3.46
CA GLU A 208 3.39 12.18 4.33
C GLU A 208 2.47 12.91 5.32
N ASN A 209 1.35 13.46 4.83
CA ASN A 209 0.35 14.15 5.65
C ASN A 209 -0.39 13.20 6.60
N ALA A 210 -0.95 12.11 6.09
CA ALA A 210 -1.75 11.16 6.87
C ALA A 210 -0.93 10.48 7.98
N SER A 211 0.32 10.11 7.68
CA SER A 211 1.24 9.51 8.66
C SER A 211 1.64 10.50 9.75
N THR A 212 2.01 11.73 9.37
CA THR A 212 2.35 12.81 10.33
C THR A 212 1.18 13.11 11.25
N CYS A 213 0.00 13.35 10.67
CA CYS A 213 -1.27 13.57 11.38
C CYS A 213 -1.61 12.43 12.35
N THR A 214 -1.56 11.19 11.87
CA THR A 214 -1.83 9.99 12.69
C THR A 214 -0.83 9.86 13.85
N GLY A 215 0.43 10.26 13.62
CA GLY A 215 1.49 10.31 14.63
C GLY A 215 1.31 11.37 15.72
N GLN A 216 0.48 12.40 15.49
CA GLN A 216 0.12 13.42 16.49
C GLN A 216 -1.20 13.12 17.21
N ALA A 217 -1.89 12.03 16.86
CA ALA A 217 -3.15 11.66 17.50
C ALA A 217 -2.95 11.34 18.99
N THR A 218 -3.88 11.79 19.83
CA THR A 218 -3.91 11.46 21.25
C THR A 218 -4.08 9.95 21.43
N ALA A 219 -3.20 9.33 22.22
CA ALA A 219 -3.33 7.92 22.58
C ALA A 219 -4.60 7.71 23.41
N THR A 220 -5.41 6.73 23.03
CA THR A 220 -6.60 6.28 23.78
C THR A 220 -6.29 5.04 24.62
N GLY A 221 -5.29 4.25 24.20
CA GLY A 221 -4.81 3.07 24.90
C GLY A 221 -3.40 3.22 25.45
N THR A 222 -2.98 2.20 26.20
CA THR A 222 -1.63 2.10 26.80
C THR A 222 -0.88 0.90 26.25
N VAL A 223 0.46 0.94 26.29
CA VAL A 223 1.32 -0.18 25.87
C VAL A 223 2.28 -0.52 27.00
N VAL A 224 2.31 -1.79 27.41
CA VAL A 224 3.19 -2.28 28.49
C VAL A 224 4.04 -3.43 27.97
N LEU A 225 5.37 -3.27 27.99
CA LEU A 225 6.33 -4.30 27.62
C LEU A 225 6.74 -5.10 28.86
N THR A 226 6.41 -6.39 28.88
CA THR A 226 6.71 -7.31 29.99
C THR A 226 7.45 -8.55 29.47
N GLY A 227 8.78 -8.57 29.63
CA GLY A 227 9.63 -9.72 29.30
C GLY A 227 9.70 -10.03 27.81
N PHE A 228 8.75 -10.84 27.32
CA PHE A 228 8.64 -11.30 25.92
C PHE A 228 7.28 -11.00 25.29
N SER A 229 6.50 -10.08 25.88
CA SER A 229 5.23 -9.59 25.32
C SER A 229 5.10 -8.08 25.44
N ALA A 230 4.42 -7.45 24.47
CA ALA A 230 3.91 -6.09 24.54
C ALA A 230 2.37 -6.13 24.52
N THR A 231 1.75 -5.73 25.64
CA THR A 231 0.30 -5.71 25.78
C THR A 231 -0.23 -4.30 25.51
N PHE A 232 -1.02 -4.17 24.43
CA PHE A 232 -1.72 -2.98 23.97
C PHE A 232 -3.13 -2.99 24.56
N THR A 233 -3.36 -2.20 25.61
CA THR A 233 -4.66 -2.12 26.31
C THR A 233 -5.42 -0.87 25.90
N GLY A 234 -6.47 -1.05 25.09
CA GLY A 234 -7.40 0.01 24.68
C GLY A 234 -8.37 0.43 25.78
N ASP A 235 -9.09 1.53 25.56
CA ASP A 235 -10.07 2.08 26.52
C ASP A 235 -11.43 1.35 26.55
N GLY A 236 -11.61 0.30 25.75
CA GLY A 236 -12.85 -0.48 25.66
C GLY A 236 -14.07 0.26 25.08
N THR A 237 -13.91 1.49 24.58
CA THR A 237 -15.05 2.36 24.20
C THR A 237 -14.85 3.17 22.92
N SER A 238 -13.64 3.66 22.63
CA SER A 238 -13.35 4.42 21.41
C SER A 238 -13.38 3.54 20.16
N ALA A 239 -14.06 4.01 19.11
CA ALA A 239 -14.06 3.41 17.78
C ALA A 239 -12.67 3.44 17.08
N ARG A 240 -11.70 4.11 17.70
CA ARG A 240 -10.29 4.18 17.31
C ARG A 240 -9.44 3.95 18.55
N GLN A 241 -8.58 2.94 18.51
CA GLN A 241 -7.63 2.64 19.58
C GLN A 241 -6.23 3.08 19.15
N VAL A 242 -5.75 4.19 19.71
CA VAL A 242 -4.45 4.80 19.38
C VAL A 242 -3.43 4.47 20.46
N PHE A 243 -2.29 3.94 20.05
CA PHE A 243 -1.18 3.51 20.89
C PHE A 243 0.12 4.18 20.43
N ASN A 244 0.82 4.85 21.35
CA ASN A 244 2.07 5.56 21.04
C ASN A 244 3.26 4.83 21.67
N VAL A 245 4.17 4.33 20.83
CA VAL A 245 5.35 3.52 21.21
C VAL A 245 6.63 4.31 20.90
N THR A 246 7.40 4.66 21.93
CA THR A 246 8.64 5.44 21.80
C THR A 246 9.91 4.59 21.66
N GLY A 247 9.82 3.29 21.94
CA GLY A 247 10.94 2.34 21.88
C GLY A 247 10.79 1.31 20.76
N ASN A 248 11.54 0.21 20.88
CA ASN A 248 11.43 -0.96 20.01
C ASN A 248 10.43 -1.98 20.59
N LEU A 249 9.77 -2.73 19.72
CA LEU A 249 8.95 -3.89 20.08
C LEU A 249 9.82 -5.14 19.95
N THR A 250 10.60 -5.41 20.98
CA THR A 250 11.53 -6.53 21.11
C THR A 250 11.48 -7.07 22.54
N GLY A 251 11.66 -8.38 22.73
CA GLY A 251 11.84 -8.96 24.06
C GLY A 251 13.06 -8.37 24.77
N SER A 252 13.19 -8.59 26.08
CA SER A 252 14.20 -7.95 26.95
C SER A 252 15.67 -8.14 26.54
N THR A 253 15.96 -9.11 25.66
CA THR A 253 17.29 -9.40 25.09
C THR A 253 17.47 -8.92 23.63
N GLY A 254 16.51 -8.16 23.08
CA GLY A 254 16.45 -7.79 21.66
C GLY A 254 15.82 -8.85 20.75
N GLY A 255 15.47 -10.02 21.31
CA GLY A 255 14.82 -11.11 20.58
C GLY A 255 13.34 -10.85 20.24
N PRO A 256 12.66 -11.82 19.60
CA PRO A 256 11.25 -11.72 19.25
C PRO A 256 10.32 -11.46 20.45
N ILE A 257 9.25 -10.69 20.21
CA ILE A 257 8.21 -10.33 21.19
C ILE A 257 6.81 -10.77 20.73
N GLY A 258 5.93 -11.08 21.68
CA GLY A 258 4.49 -11.23 21.48
C GLY A 258 3.80 -9.87 21.42
N LEU A 259 2.70 -9.78 20.68
CA LEU A 259 1.90 -8.58 20.50
C LEU A 259 0.46 -8.88 20.92
N GLU A 260 0.08 -8.48 22.13
CA GLU A 260 -1.24 -8.77 22.71
C GLU A 260 -2.13 -7.54 22.63
N PHE A 261 -3.34 -7.67 22.09
CA PHE A 261 -4.32 -6.58 22.06
C PHE A 261 -5.49 -6.90 23.00
N ALA A 262 -5.77 -6.00 23.94
CA ALA A 262 -6.82 -6.10 24.94
C ALA A 262 -7.68 -4.83 24.97
N GLY A 263 -8.95 -4.95 25.35
CA GLY A 263 -9.85 -3.78 25.43
C GLY A 263 -10.12 -3.09 24.10
N ILE A 264 -10.03 -3.82 22.97
CA ILE A 264 -10.35 -3.30 21.63
C ILE A 264 -11.84 -3.55 21.34
N PRO A 265 -12.67 -2.53 21.05
CA PRO A 265 -14.05 -2.73 20.62
C PRO A 265 -14.14 -3.41 19.25
N ALA A 266 -15.18 -4.22 19.04
CA ALA A 266 -15.41 -4.87 17.75
C ALA A 266 -15.58 -3.83 16.62
N GLY A 267 -14.79 -3.98 15.54
CA GLY A 267 -14.77 -3.06 14.40
C GLY A 267 -13.99 -1.75 14.59
N ALA A 268 -13.36 -1.53 15.74
CA ALA A 268 -12.53 -0.35 15.97
C ALA A 268 -11.26 -0.36 15.10
N THR A 269 -10.81 0.82 14.65
CA THR A 269 -9.48 0.97 14.04
C THR A 269 -8.40 0.92 15.12
N VAL A 270 -7.40 0.05 14.96
CA VAL A 270 -6.21 -0.01 15.83
C VAL A 270 -5.05 0.68 15.15
N ILE A 271 -4.43 1.64 15.83
CA ILE A 271 -3.32 2.45 15.31
C ILE A 271 -2.15 2.36 16.30
N VAL A 272 -1.03 1.81 15.87
CA VAL A 272 0.23 1.79 16.63
C VAL A 272 1.22 2.76 15.99
N ASN A 273 1.42 3.91 16.63
CA ASN A 273 2.40 4.91 16.26
C ASN A 273 3.78 4.54 16.81
N MET A 274 4.72 4.19 15.93
CA MET A 274 6.12 3.96 16.25
C MET A 274 6.89 5.29 16.15
N LEU A 275 7.06 5.96 17.29
CA LEU A 275 7.57 7.35 17.39
C LEU A 275 9.10 7.46 17.47
N SER A 276 9.82 6.34 17.47
CA SER A 276 11.29 6.33 17.36
C SER A 276 11.75 6.77 15.96
N ALA A 277 12.98 7.29 15.86
CA ALA A 277 13.62 7.53 14.57
C ALA A 277 14.09 6.22 13.89
N ASN A 278 14.38 5.17 14.67
CA ASN A 278 14.87 3.88 14.16
C ASN A 278 14.17 2.68 14.85
N PRO A 279 12.83 2.56 14.79
CA PRO A 279 12.08 1.50 15.43
C PRO A 279 12.37 0.12 14.84
N VAL A 280 12.60 -0.84 15.72
CA VAL A 280 12.60 -2.28 15.42
C VAL A 280 11.33 -2.91 15.98
N ILE A 281 10.63 -3.69 15.16
CA ILE A 281 9.60 -4.63 15.56
C ILE A 281 10.14 -6.02 15.25
N ASN A 282 10.45 -6.81 16.28
CA ASN A 282 10.90 -8.19 16.16
C ASN A 282 9.82 -9.09 16.77
N THR A 283 9.03 -9.83 15.97
CA THR A 283 7.85 -10.54 16.49
C THR A 283 7.67 -11.98 16.01
N TYR A 284 7.00 -12.77 16.86
CA TYR A 284 6.51 -14.12 16.56
C TYR A 284 4.97 -14.18 16.51
N THR A 285 4.29 -13.03 16.46
CA THR A 285 2.82 -12.93 16.49
C THR A 285 2.24 -12.84 15.08
N GLY A 286 1.04 -13.40 14.90
CA GLY A 286 0.32 -13.42 13.63
C GLY A 286 0.46 -14.75 12.91
N THR A 287 -0.65 -15.50 12.86
CA THR A 287 -0.73 -16.78 12.12
C THR A 287 -1.23 -16.61 10.69
N GLY A 288 -1.93 -15.51 10.39
CA GLY A 288 -2.68 -15.33 9.14
C GLY A 288 -4.02 -16.09 9.10
N ILE A 289 -4.36 -16.84 10.16
CA ILE A 289 -5.54 -17.72 10.27
C ILE A 289 -6.62 -17.07 11.17
N PRO A 290 -7.93 -17.17 10.86
CA PRO A 290 -8.98 -16.49 11.63
C PRO A 290 -9.12 -17.09 13.03
N GLY A 291 -9.44 -16.26 14.02
CA GLY A 291 -9.44 -16.63 15.44
C GLY A 291 -8.09 -16.42 16.15
N ASP A 292 -7.04 -16.03 15.41
CA ASP A 292 -5.86 -15.39 15.98
C ASP A 292 -6.16 -13.90 16.23
N PRO A 293 -6.02 -13.38 17.47
CA PRO A 293 -6.43 -12.02 17.81
C PRO A 293 -5.73 -10.91 17.01
N THR A 294 -4.53 -11.15 16.48
CA THR A 294 -3.84 -10.15 15.62
C THR A 294 -4.28 -10.23 14.16
N THR A 295 -4.61 -11.43 13.69
CA THR A 295 -5.13 -11.68 12.35
C THR A 295 -6.57 -11.16 12.21
N ASP A 296 -7.39 -11.34 13.23
CA ASP A 296 -8.77 -10.81 13.24
C ASP A 296 -8.80 -9.27 13.28
N LEU A 297 -7.75 -8.61 13.78
CA LEU A 297 -7.57 -7.16 13.73
C LEU A 297 -7.00 -6.64 12.39
N ARG A 298 -6.36 -7.50 11.58
CA ARG A 298 -5.65 -7.15 10.34
C ARG A 298 -6.28 -6.04 9.48
N PRO A 299 -7.55 -6.14 9.01
CA PRO A 299 -8.13 -5.15 8.09
C PRO A 299 -8.28 -3.75 8.70
N ARG A 300 -8.16 -3.63 10.03
CA ARG A 300 -8.29 -2.37 10.77
C ARG A 300 -7.08 -2.05 11.64
N LEU A 301 -5.99 -2.80 11.51
CA LEU A 301 -4.72 -2.58 12.21
C LEU A 301 -3.74 -1.81 11.32
N LEU A 302 -3.22 -0.70 11.85
CA LEU A 302 -2.22 0.16 11.21
C LEU A 302 -0.98 0.33 12.09
N TRP A 303 0.18 0.08 11.51
CA TRP A 303 1.50 0.41 12.06
C TRP A 303 2.00 1.68 11.38
N ASN A 304 2.05 2.79 12.13
CA ASN A 304 2.37 4.12 11.60
C ASN A 304 3.76 4.58 12.05
N PHE A 305 4.59 5.01 11.09
CA PHE A 305 5.98 5.39 11.26
C PHE A 305 6.19 6.85 10.79
N PRO A 306 5.72 7.85 11.56
CA PRO A 306 5.63 9.24 11.09
C PRO A 306 6.97 9.88 10.74
N THR A 307 8.02 9.62 11.54
CA THR A 307 9.32 10.31 11.47
C THR A 307 10.51 9.37 11.19
N ALA A 308 10.28 8.06 11.13
CA ALA A 308 11.33 7.05 11.11
C ALA A 308 12.31 7.22 9.94
N THR A 309 13.61 7.39 10.23
CA THR A 309 14.70 7.37 9.25
C THR A 309 15.02 5.96 8.79
N THR A 310 14.90 4.97 9.68
CA THR A 310 14.83 3.55 9.31
C THR A 310 13.70 2.89 10.09
N ALA A 311 13.06 1.88 9.51
CA ALA A 311 12.17 0.98 10.24
C ALA A 311 12.56 -0.45 9.89
N LEU A 312 12.60 -1.35 10.89
CA LEU A 312 12.88 -2.76 10.68
C LEU A 312 11.75 -3.59 11.27
N LEU A 313 10.99 -4.25 10.41
CA LEU A 313 10.07 -5.31 10.79
C LEU A 313 10.76 -6.64 10.52
N THR A 314 10.90 -7.49 11.52
CA THR A 314 11.64 -8.75 11.46
C THR A 314 11.01 -9.77 12.42
N GLY A 315 11.41 -11.03 12.34
CA GLY A 315 10.90 -12.09 13.20
C GLY A 315 10.53 -13.35 12.42
N GLN A 316 9.55 -14.10 12.93
CA GLN A 316 9.34 -15.51 12.56
C GLN A 316 7.86 -15.86 12.24
N ALA A 317 7.00 -14.86 12.07
CA ALA A 317 5.55 -15.01 11.89
C ALA A 317 5.00 -14.13 10.75
N GLN A 318 3.75 -14.37 10.35
CA GLN A 318 3.04 -13.55 9.35
C GLN A 318 2.65 -12.22 9.99
N PHE A 319 3.29 -11.12 9.60
CA PHE A 319 3.00 -9.81 10.19
C PHE A 319 1.58 -9.35 9.85
N GLN A 320 0.77 -9.00 10.86
CA GLN A 320 -0.63 -8.62 10.63
C GLN A 320 -0.83 -7.10 10.62
N GLY A 321 -1.61 -6.63 9.67
CA GLY A 321 -2.00 -5.23 9.55
C GLY A 321 -1.14 -4.43 8.58
N SER A 322 -1.64 -3.24 8.25
CA SER A 322 -1.03 -2.37 7.25
C SER A 322 0.07 -1.50 7.83
N ILE A 323 1.01 -1.06 6.98
CA ILE A 323 2.10 -0.14 7.32
C ILE A 323 1.86 1.20 6.64
N MET A 324 2.07 2.29 7.37
CA MET A 324 2.23 3.63 6.78
C MET A 324 3.48 4.32 7.33
N ALA A 325 4.31 4.93 6.47
CA ALA A 325 5.52 5.64 6.88
C ALA A 325 5.62 7.04 6.22
N GLY A 326 5.72 8.07 7.06
CA GLY A 326 5.61 9.48 6.65
C GLY A 326 6.91 10.15 6.23
N ASN A 327 8.07 9.55 6.52
CA ASN A 327 9.37 10.15 6.20
C ASN A 327 9.81 9.80 4.75
N PRO A 328 9.90 10.78 3.82
CA PRO A 328 10.31 10.53 2.44
C PRO A 328 11.80 10.18 2.26
N ALA A 329 12.64 10.49 3.24
CA ALA A 329 14.03 10.04 3.27
C ALA A 329 14.19 8.70 4.01
N GLY A 330 13.11 8.19 4.63
CA GLY A 330 13.11 6.96 5.40
C GLY A 330 13.24 5.71 4.54
N THR A 331 13.78 4.63 5.12
CA THR A 331 13.78 3.29 4.51
C THR A 331 13.13 2.29 5.46
N THR A 332 12.04 1.69 5.02
CA THR A 332 11.40 0.57 5.74
C THR A 332 11.97 -0.73 5.20
N THR A 333 12.50 -1.56 6.09
CA THR A 333 12.85 -2.95 5.78
C THR A 333 11.76 -3.88 6.30
N ILE A 334 11.34 -4.83 5.46
CA ILE A 334 10.53 -5.98 5.86
C ILE A 334 11.38 -7.25 5.73
N GLU A 335 11.62 -7.91 6.87
CA GLU A 335 12.32 -9.18 7.05
C GLU A 335 11.44 -10.22 7.78
N GLN A 336 10.15 -10.31 7.43
CA GLN A 336 9.27 -11.34 7.98
C GLN A 336 8.86 -12.38 6.92
N PRO A 337 8.64 -13.66 7.32
CA PRO A 337 8.19 -14.73 6.44
C PRO A 337 7.02 -14.33 5.53
N GLY A 338 6.10 -13.53 6.05
CA GLY A 338 5.35 -12.63 5.20
C GLY A 338 4.68 -11.48 5.97
N LEU A 339 3.94 -10.68 5.23
CA LEU A 339 3.11 -9.58 5.74
C LEU A 339 1.72 -9.65 5.11
N ASP A 340 0.70 -9.57 5.96
CA ASP A 340 -0.71 -9.55 5.59
C ASP A 340 -1.29 -8.13 5.78
N GLY A 341 -1.14 -7.25 4.78
CA GLY A 341 -1.60 -5.85 4.86
C GLY A 341 -1.10 -4.96 3.72
N ARG A 342 -1.53 -3.68 3.73
CA ARG A 342 -1.02 -2.64 2.82
C ARG A 342 0.38 -2.16 3.24
N VAL A 343 1.16 -1.62 2.31
CA VAL A 343 2.47 -1.00 2.59
C VAL A 343 2.54 0.38 1.93
N TYR A 344 2.39 1.45 2.72
CA TYR A 344 2.25 2.84 2.23
C TYR A 344 3.38 3.75 2.73
N LEU A 345 4.44 3.90 1.93
CA LEU A 345 5.67 4.57 2.35
C LEU A 345 5.92 5.85 1.52
N ALA A 346 6.15 6.98 2.18
CA ALA A 346 6.66 8.18 1.52
C ALA A 346 8.10 7.99 1.01
N GLY A 347 8.87 7.12 1.67
CA GLY A 347 10.25 6.77 1.35
C GLY A 347 10.40 5.40 0.65
N ASN A 348 11.45 4.66 1.02
CA ASN A 348 11.90 3.45 0.33
C ASN A 348 11.47 2.14 1.03
N LEU A 349 11.40 1.05 0.24
CA LEU A 349 11.17 -0.33 0.71
C LEU A 349 12.36 -1.24 0.38
N GLU A 350 12.87 -1.95 1.39
CA GLU A 350 13.75 -3.12 1.25
C GLU A 350 13.00 -4.37 1.74
N GLN A 351 12.52 -5.21 0.82
CA GLN A 351 12.00 -6.54 1.13
C GLN A 351 13.15 -7.54 1.02
N ARG A 352 13.53 -8.17 2.13
CA ARG A 352 14.65 -9.13 2.17
C ARG A 352 14.41 -10.22 3.21
N GLY A 353 15.26 -11.24 3.25
CA GLY A 353 15.08 -12.36 4.16
C GLY A 353 15.87 -13.60 3.81
N VAL A 354 15.89 -14.57 4.73
CA VAL A 354 16.60 -15.85 4.59
C VAL A 354 15.75 -16.95 3.94
N GLY A 355 14.44 -16.77 3.85
CA GLY A 355 13.49 -17.65 3.17
C GLY A 355 12.74 -16.94 2.04
N GLY A 356 11.82 -17.64 1.38
CA GLY A 356 10.88 -17.01 0.46
C GLY A 356 9.91 -16.13 1.24
N TYR A 357 10.24 -14.85 1.39
CA TYR A 357 9.47 -13.90 2.18
C TYR A 357 8.49 -13.13 1.29
N GLU A 358 7.24 -12.99 1.73
CA GLU A 358 6.08 -12.68 0.89
C GLU A 358 5.33 -11.44 1.39
N LEU A 359 4.81 -10.60 0.49
CA LEU A 359 3.94 -9.46 0.84
C LEU A 359 2.55 -9.70 0.24
N HIS A 360 1.54 -9.98 1.07
CA HIS A 360 0.19 -10.32 0.62
C HIS A 360 -0.72 -9.09 0.54
N ALA A 361 -1.79 -9.17 -0.24
CA ALA A 361 -2.72 -8.07 -0.44
C ALA A 361 -3.95 -8.17 0.46
N TYR A 362 -3.99 -7.36 1.52
CA TYR A 362 -5.17 -7.20 2.38
C TYR A 362 -5.54 -5.72 2.53
N PRO A 363 -6.83 -5.37 2.54
CA PRO A 363 -7.28 -3.99 2.58
C PRO A 363 -7.02 -3.35 3.95
N PHE A 364 -7.00 -2.02 3.96
CA PHE A 364 -7.10 -1.25 5.20
C PHE A 364 -8.45 -0.52 5.22
N ASP A 365 -9.40 -1.12 5.92
CA ASP A 365 -10.78 -0.63 6.07
C ASP A 365 -10.94 0.28 7.29
N GLY A 366 -9.85 0.58 8.01
CA GLY A 366 -9.85 1.44 9.17
C GLY A 366 -9.90 2.93 8.83
N ASP A 367 -10.72 3.68 9.55
CA ASP A 367 -10.76 5.14 9.45
C ASP A 367 -9.56 5.76 10.16
N LEU A 368 -8.96 6.82 9.61
CA LEU A 368 -7.85 7.59 10.20
C LEU A 368 -8.34 8.84 10.97
N PRO A 369 -7.50 9.46 11.82
CA PRO A 369 -7.85 10.71 12.49
C PRO A 369 -8.16 11.81 11.46
N GLU A 370 -9.09 12.71 11.77
CA GLU A 370 -9.34 13.85 10.88
C GLU A 370 -8.13 14.76 10.83
N CYS A 371 -7.40 14.70 9.72
CA CYS A 371 -6.29 15.57 9.43
C CYS A 371 -6.83 16.93 8.98
N THR A 372 -7.34 17.72 9.93
CA THR A 372 -7.70 19.12 9.69
C THR A 372 -6.44 19.92 9.42
N SER A 373 -5.95 19.85 8.17
CA SER A 373 -5.20 20.96 7.60
C SER A 373 -6.02 22.22 7.88
N PRO A 374 -5.46 23.27 8.49
CA PRO A 374 -6.17 24.53 8.58
C PRO A 374 -6.48 24.94 7.13
N SER A 375 -7.77 24.97 6.77
CA SER A 375 -8.19 25.58 5.52
C SER A 375 -7.52 26.95 5.45
N PRO A 376 -6.83 27.32 4.36
CA PRO A 376 -6.20 28.62 4.27
C PRO A 376 -7.27 29.66 4.58
N SER A 377 -7.07 30.40 5.68
CA SER A 377 -8.01 31.44 6.09
C SER A 377 -8.23 32.35 4.88
N PRO A 378 -9.48 32.60 4.45
CA PRO A 378 -9.75 33.20 3.16
C PRO A 378 -8.97 34.50 3.04
N SER A 379 -8.00 34.51 2.13
CA SER A 379 -7.07 35.64 1.97
C SER A 379 -7.88 36.92 1.89
N PRO A 380 -7.59 37.94 2.70
CA PRO A 380 -8.46 39.09 2.85
C PRO A 380 -8.73 39.68 1.47
N SER A 381 -10.01 39.70 1.09
CA SER A 381 -10.44 40.10 -0.25
C SER A 381 -9.76 41.42 -0.62
N PRO A 382 -9.13 41.53 -1.80
CA PRO A 382 -8.39 42.72 -2.17
C PRO A 382 -9.29 43.94 -2.02
N SER A 383 -8.85 44.89 -1.20
CA SER A 383 -9.62 46.11 -0.90
C SER A 383 -10.02 46.78 -2.22
N PRO A 384 -11.29 47.17 -2.40
CA PRO A 384 -11.76 47.73 -3.66
C PRO A 384 -10.91 48.94 -4.06
N SER A 385 -10.42 48.93 -5.29
CA SER A 385 -9.61 50.02 -5.84
C SER A 385 -10.35 51.35 -5.68
N PRO A 386 -9.70 52.43 -5.21
CA PRO A 386 -10.38 53.68 -4.94
C PRO A 386 -11.00 54.25 -6.22
N SER A 387 -12.29 54.58 -6.14
CA SER A 387 -13.00 55.29 -7.20
C SER A 387 -12.26 56.59 -7.55
N PRO A 388 -12.15 56.97 -8.84
CA PRO A 388 -11.55 58.24 -9.22
C PRO A 388 -12.27 59.41 -8.55
N SER A 389 -11.48 60.39 -8.06
CA SER A 389 -12.00 61.58 -7.39
C SER A 389 -12.83 62.45 -8.36
N PRO A 390 -13.97 63.02 -7.92
CA PRO A 390 -14.63 64.08 -8.66
C PRO A 390 -13.74 65.34 -8.75
N SER A 391 -14.04 66.17 -9.75
CA SER A 391 -13.33 67.44 -10.04
C SER A 391 -13.64 68.51 -8.98
N PRO A 392 -12.70 69.42 -8.63
CA PRO A 392 -12.92 70.43 -7.60
C PRO A 392 -13.91 71.53 -8.02
N SER A 393 -14.79 71.89 -7.08
CA SER A 393 -15.68 73.07 -7.15
C SER A 393 -14.99 74.29 -6.52
N PRO A 394 -15.22 75.54 -6.99
CA PRO A 394 -14.42 76.71 -6.62
C PRO A 394 -14.58 77.20 -5.17
N SER A 395 -13.57 77.93 -4.69
CA SER A 395 -13.41 78.41 -3.31
C SER A 395 -14.30 79.62 -2.96
N PRO A 396 -14.92 79.67 -1.76
CA PRO A 396 -15.41 80.89 -1.13
C PRO A 396 -14.31 81.68 -0.39
N SER A 397 -14.60 82.93 -0.04
CA SER A 397 -13.67 83.91 0.57
C SER A 397 -13.52 83.78 2.11
N PRO A 398 -12.51 84.42 2.75
CA PRO A 398 -12.09 84.11 4.14
C PRO A 398 -12.51 85.15 5.21
N SER A 399 -12.12 84.86 6.47
CA SER A 399 -12.07 85.75 7.67
C SER A 399 -13.40 85.93 8.44
N PRO A 400 -13.40 86.21 9.78
CA PRO A 400 -12.27 86.56 10.66
C PRO A 400 -12.03 85.59 11.86
N SER A 401 -11.21 86.04 12.82
CA SER A 401 -10.52 85.22 13.86
C SER A 401 -11.12 85.41 15.29
N PRO A 402 -10.45 85.17 16.45
CA PRO A 402 -10.95 84.19 17.42
C PRO A 402 -11.33 84.77 18.81
N SER A 403 -11.71 83.90 19.76
CA SER A 403 -11.89 84.23 21.19
C SER A 403 -11.30 83.12 22.08
N PRO A 404 -10.78 83.42 23.31
CA PRO A 404 -9.89 82.52 24.03
C PRO A 404 -10.55 81.52 25.01
N SER A 405 -9.73 80.56 25.46
CA SER A 405 -10.02 79.50 26.44
C SER A 405 -10.32 80.01 27.87
N PRO A 406 -11.01 79.20 28.69
CA PRO A 406 -10.45 78.91 30.01
C PRO A 406 -10.49 77.43 30.47
N SER A 407 -9.34 77.00 31.02
CA SER A 407 -9.09 76.00 32.09
C SER A 407 -9.74 74.60 32.08
N PRO A 408 -8.97 73.51 32.34
CA PRO A 408 -9.52 72.22 32.76
C PRO A 408 -10.05 72.24 34.21
N SER A 409 -10.79 71.19 34.58
CA SER A 409 -11.28 70.89 35.94
C SER A 409 -10.91 69.44 36.34
N PRO A 410 -10.85 69.08 37.64
CA PRO A 410 -10.01 67.96 38.10
C PRO A 410 -10.67 66.57 38.10
N SER A 411 -9.84 65.54 38.25
CA SER A 411 -10.22 64.12 38.32
C SER A 411 -11.04 63.76 39.55
N PRO A 412 -12.06 62.89 39.44
CA PRO A 412 -12.65 62.20 40.58
C PRO A 412 -11.73 61.08 41.12
N SER A 413 -11.97 60.68 42.37
CA SER A 413 -11.21 59.69 43.15
C SER A 413 -11.57 58.23 42.81
N PRO A 414 -10.67 57.24 43.01
CA PRO A 414 -11.01 55.82 42.92
C PRO A 414 -12.10 55.39 43.93
N SER A 415 -12.87 54.38 43.52
CA SER A 415 -13.93 53.72 44.31
C SER A 415 -13.34 52.58 45.17
N PRO A 416 -13.87 52.30 46.38
CA PRO A 416 -13.23 51.37 47.33
C PRO A 416 -13.39 49.88 46.99
N SER A 417 -12.49 49.07 47.57
CA SER A 417 -12.46 47.61 47.42
C SER A 417 -13.69 46.93 48.06
N PRO A 418 -14.25 45.87 47.44
CA PRO A 418 -15.20 44.98 48.11
C PRO A 418 -14.52 44.17 49.24
N SER A 419 -15.33 43.79 50.22
CA SER A 419 -14.94 43.03 51.43
C SER A 419 -14.74 41.53 51.12
N PRO A 420 -13.85 40.80 51.84
CA PRO A 420 -13.73 39.35 51.70
C PRO A 420 -15.04 38.61 52.04
N SER A 421 -15.33 37.56 51.28
CA SER A 421 -16.47 36.64 51.50
C SER A 421 -16.24 35.77 52.75
N PRO A 422 -17.29 35.47 53.55
CA PRO A 422 -17.17 34.62 54.73
C PRO A 422 -16.83 33.16 54.39
N SER A 423 -16.18 32.48 55.34
CA SER A 423 -15.80 31.05 55.23
C SER A 423 -17.03 30.13 55.24
N PRO A 424 -17.05 29.04 54.45
CA PRO A 424 -18.04 27.99 54.59
C PRO A 424 -17.88 27.24 55.92
N SER A 425 -19.01 26.87 56.53
CA SER A 425 -19.07 26.09 57.77
C SER A 425 -18.85 24.59 57.48
N PRO A 426 -18.18 23.82 58.37
CA PRO A 426 -17.97 22.39 58.18
C PRO A 426 -19.29 21.59 58.25
N SER A 427 -19.52 20.74 57.25
CA SER A 427 -20.65 19.80 57.21
C SER A 427 -20.48 18.68 58.26
N PRO A 428 -21.54 18.20 58.92
CA PRO A 428 -21.43 17.25 60.03
C PRO A 428 -20.99 15.83 59.62
N SER A 429 -20.36 15.14 60.57
CA SER A 429 -19.89 13.76 60.44
C SER A 429 -21.04 12.74 60.33
N PRO A 430 -20.97 11.74 59.41
CA PRO A 430 -21.90 10.62 59.39
C PRO A 430 -21.59 9.62 60.51
N SER A 431 -22.56 9.39 61.40
CA SER A 431 -22.45 8.38 62.47
C SER A 431 -22.55 6.96 61.89
N PRO A 432 -21.71 5.99 62.32
CA PRO A 432 -21.74 4.62 61.81
C PRO A 432 -22.81 3.78 62.51
N THR A 433 -23.88 3.38 61.80
CA THR A 433 -24.84 2.41 62.35
C THR A 433 -25.56 1.60 61.28
N HIS A 434 -25.16 0.33 61.12
CA HIS A 434 -26.00 -0.87 61.27
C HIS A 434 -25.46 -2.04 60.45
N SER A 435 -25.14 -3.15 61.14
CA SER A 435 -24.80 -4.42 60.51
C SER A 435 -26.07 -5.17 60.10
N TYR A 436 -26.15 -5.56 58.83
CA TYR A 436 -27.11 -6.57 58.37
C TYR A 436 -26.34 -7.84 58.00
N SER A 437 -26.55 -8.90 58.79
CA SER A 437 -25.97 -10.22 58.56
C SER A 437 -26.90 -11.03 57.63
N PRO A 438 -26.44 -11.43 56.44
CA PRO A 438 -27.16 -12.40 55.62
C PRO A 438 -26.98 -13.81 56.21
N LYS A 439 -27.95 -14.23 57.03
CA LYS A 439 -28.06 -15.62 57.52
C LYS A 439 -28.10 -16.60 56.33
N PRO A 440 -27.18 -17.57 56.22
CA PRO A 440 -27.31 -18.62 55.22
C PRO A 440 -28.47 -19.57 55.58
N SER A 441 -29.26 -19.97 54.59
CA SER A 441 -30.27 -21.03 54.69
C SER A 441 -30.49 -21.66 53.31
N PRO A 442 -30.88 -22.95 53.23
CA PRO A 442 -30.21 -23.85 52.29
C PRO A 442 -31.19 -24.50 51.29
N THR A 443 -30.73 -25.60 50.66
CA THR A 443 -31.48 -26.53 49.78
C THR A 443 -31.70 -26.03 48.34
N HIS A 444 -31.83 -26.88 47.31
CA HIS A 444 -31.90 -28.36 47.30
C HIS A 444 -30.79 -29.01 46.46
N SER A 445 -30.42 -30.23 46.85
CA SER A 445 -29.62 -31.16 46.05
C SER A 445 -30.53 -32.10 45.25
N TYR A 446 -30.15 -32.42 44.02
CA TYR A 446 -30.64 -33.60 43.30
C TYR A 446 -29.47 -34.43 42.80
N SER A 447 -29.35 -35.65 43.32
CA SER A 447 -28.40 -36.67 42.89
C SER A 447 -29.12 -38.03 42.81
N PRO A 448 -28.99 -38.75 41.69
CA PRO A 448 -29.14 -40.19 41.66
C PRO A 448 -27.79 -40.91 41.84
N LYS A 449 -27.82 -42.06 42.52
CA LYS A 449 -26.67 -42.92 42.87
C LYS A 449 -26.12 -43.75 41.68
N PRO A 450 -24.96 -44.44 41.83
CA PRO A 450 -24.11 -44.88 40.71
C PRO A 450 -23.99 -46.41 40.54
N SER A 451 -23.02 -46.82 39.70
CA SER A 451 -22.39 -48.15 39.58
C SER A 451 -23.17 -49.25 38.80
N PRO A 452 -22.49 -50.33 38.33
CA PRO A 452 -21.08 -50.70 38.57
C PRO A 452 -20.18 -50.86 37.33
N SER A 453 -18.87 -50.94 37.59
CA SER A 453 -17.83 -51.46 36.68
C SER A 453 -17.85 -53.00 36.64
N PRO A 454 -17.18 -53.62 35.66
CA PRO A 454 -16.13 -54.57 36.05
C PRO A 454 -14.77 -54.32 35.37
N SER A 455 -13.72 -54.65 36.10
CA SER A 455 -12.35 -54.91 35.63
C SER A 455 -11.91 -56.26 36.22
N PRO A 456 -11.09 -57.05 35.51
CA PRO A 456 -9.74 -57.27 36.04
C PRO A 456 -8.60 -57.23 35.00
N THR A 457 -7.45 -56.67 35.41
CA THR A 457 -6.07 -57.25 35.44
C THR A 457 -5.60 -58.22 34.31
N VAL A 458 -4.32 -58.27 33.86
CA VAL A 458 -3.00 -57.99 34.48
C VAL A 458 -1.96 -57.46 33.44
N SER A 459 -0.86 -56.86 33.91
CA SER A 459 0.37 -56.58 33.15
C SER A 459 1.24 -57.84 32.92
N PRO A 460 2.28 -57.84 32.06
CA PRO A 460 3.58 -57.37 32.52
C PRO A 460 4.44 -56.58 31.49
N LYS A 461 5.35 -55.75 32.01
CA LYS A 461 6.48 -55.12 31.31
C LYS A 461 7.64 -56.12 31.12
N PRO A 462 8.38 -56.08 30.00
CA PRO A 462 9.82 -55.77 30.15
C PRO A 462 10.33 -54.74 29.12
N SER A 463 11.54 -54.23 29.37
CA SER A 463 12.35 -53.42 28.44
C SER A 463 13.82 -53.80 28.68
N PRO A 464 14.64 -53.90 27.62
CA PRO A 464 15.68 -52.87 27.48
C PRO A 464 16.03 -52.45 26.02
N THR A 465 16.22 -51.14 25.87
CA THR A 465 17.32 -50.39 25.21
C THR A 465 18.27 -51.00 24.14
N HIS A 466 18.68 -50.12 23.19
CA HIS A 466 19.87 -50.19 22.29
C HIS A 466 19.82 -51.17 21.08
N SER A 467 20.48 -50.95 19.91
CA SER A 467 21.08 -49.75 19.27
C SER A 467 21.55 -50.02 17.80
N TYR A 468 21.88 -48.96 17.05
CA TYR A 468 22.68 -48.87 15.80
C TYR A 468 22.08 -49.16 14.39
N SER A 469 22.28 -48.13 13.54
CA SER A 469 22.58 -47.99 12.10
C SER A 469 22.34 -49.09 11.02
N PRO A 470 22.14 -48.67 9.73
CA PRO A 470 21.72 -49.55 8.62
C PRO A 470 22.81 -49.90 7.56
N LYS A 471 22.37 -50.60 6.48
CA LYS A 471 23.03 -50.81 5.14
C LYS A 471 24.04 -51.99 5.10
N PRO A 472 24.25 -52.74 3.97
CA PRO A 472 23.86 -52.51 2.56
C PRO A 472 23.01 -53.60 1.83
N SER A 473 22.68 -53.26 0.58
CA SER A 473 22.21 -54.11 -0.55
C SER A 473 23.23 -55.22 -0.94
N PRO A 474 22.88 -56.29 -1.71
CA PRO A 474 22.61 -56.15 -3.16
C PRO A 474 21.53 -57.08 -3.78
N SER A 475 21.26 -56.88 -5.08
CA SER A 475 20.43 -57.72 -5.98
C SER A 475 21.25 -58.86 -6.61
N PRO A 476 20.64 -59.94 -7.17
CA PRO A 476 20.24 -59.93 -8.59
C PRO A 476 18.96 -60.72 -8.98
N SER A 477 18.58 -60.59 -10.27
CA SER A 477 17.50 -61.29 -11.02
C SER A 477 17.91 -62.74 -11.43
N PRO A 478 17.06 -63.65 -12.03
CA PRO A 478 16.26 -63.38 -13.26
C PRO A 478 14.91 -64.13 -13.51
N SER A 479 14.09 -63.52 -14.40
CA SER A 479 13.27 -64.08 -15.52
C SER A 479 12.64 -65.50 -15.49
N VAL A 480 11.33 -65.61 -15.83
CA VAL A 480 10.74 -66.39 -16.96
C VAL A 480 9.34 -65.83 -17.32
N SER A 481 8.87 -65.98 -18.57
CA SER A 481 7.49 -65.68 -19.02
C SER A 481 6.99 -66.74 -20.03
N PRO A 482 5.66 -67.03 -20.09
CA PRO A 482 4.99 -67.01 -21.39
C PRO A 482 3.54 -66.44 -21.40
N LYS A 483 2.97 -66.33 -22.61
CA LYS A 483 1.70 -65.71 -23.06
C LYS A 483 0.84 -66.79 -23.77
N PRO A 484 -0.53 -66.88 -23.66
CA PRO A 484 -1.45 -66.07 -24.49
C PRO A 484 -2.87 -65.74 -23.94
N SER A 485 -3.65 -65.02 -24.76
CA SER A 485 -5.07 -64.56 -24.66
C SER A 485 -5.99 -65.50 -25.51
N PRO A 486 -7.33 -65.34 -25.72
CA PRO A 486 -8.26 -64.19 -25.46
C PRO A 486 -9.73 -64.54 -25.04
N THR A 487 -10.68 -63.58 -25.18
CA THR A 487 -12.14 -63.69 -25.57
C THR A 487 -13.14 -62.88 -24.68
N HIS A 488 -14.32 -62.51 -25.22
CA HIS A 488 -15.36 -61.61 -24.64
C HIS A 488 -16.62 -62.34 -24.09
N SER A 489 -17.52 -61.66 -23.34
CA SER A 489 -18.89 -61.28 -23.83
C SER A 489 -19.97 -60.85 -22.78
N TYR A 490 -20.97 -60.08 -23.27
CA TYR A 490 -22.39 -59.90 -22.85
C TYR A 490 -22.84 -59.24 -21.52
N SER A 491 -24.16 -58.92 -21.48
CA SER A 491 -24.89 -57.99 -20.59
C SER A 491 -26.39 -58.35 -20.54
N PRO A 492 -27.16 -57.99 -19.49
CA PRO A 492 -28.63 -57.97 -19.54
C PRO A 492 -29.33 -56.69 -18.99
N LYS A 493 -30.60 -56.51 -19.37
CA LYS A 493 -31.59 -55.52 -18.86
C LYS A 493 -32.99 -56.15 -18.89
N PRO A 494 -33.92 -55.84 -17.96
CA PRO A 494 -35.19 -55.22 -18.38
C PRO A 494 -35.75 -54.18 -17.37
N SER A 495 -37.01 -53.73 -17.57
CA SER A 495 -37.74 -52.70 -16.79
C SER A 495 -39.26 -52.94 -16.92
N PRO A 496 -40.10 -52.32 -16.06
CA PRO A 496 -41.29 -51.62 -16.58
C PRO A 496 -41.56 -50.24 -15.93
N SER A 497 -42.68 -49.60 -16.28
CA SER A 497 -43.10 -48.21 -15.99
C SER A 497 -44.57 -48.16 -15.48
N PRO A 498 -45.13 -46.98 -15.06
CA PRO A 498 -45.99 -46.22 -15.99
C PRO A 498 -45.94 -44.67 -15.88
N SER A 499 -46.73 -43.98 -16.72
CA SER A 499 -47.00 -42.51 -16.83
C SER A 499 -48.54 -42.29 -16.96
N PRO A 500 -49.20 -41.11 -17.24
CA PRO A 500 -48.79 -39.98 -18.13
C PRO A 500 -49.31 -38.52 -17.85
N SER A 501 -48.85 -37.56 -18.68
CA SER A 501 -49.51 -36.24 -19.05
C SER A 501 -49.61 -35.14 -17.96
N VAL A 502 -49.80 -33.83 -18.22
CA VAL A 502 -50.37 -33.03 -19.34
C VAL A 502 -49.54 -31.75 -19.64
N SER A 503 -49.70 -31.12 -20.82
CA SER A 503 -49.04 -29.86 -21.26
C SER A 503 -50.05 -28.71 -21.44
N PRO A 504 -49.63 -27.41 -21.39
CA PRO A 504 -49.56 -26.66 -22.66
C PRO A 504 -48.46 -25.58 -22.76
N LYS A 505 -48.24 -25.06 -23.98
CA LYS A 505 -47.45 -23.84 -24.33
C LYS A 505 -48.17 -23.05 -25.44
N PRO A 506 -48.24 -21.71 -25.34
CA PRO A 506 -47.79 -20.85 -26.46
C PRO A 506 -46.75 -19.77 -26.05
N SER A 507 -46.15 -19.11 -27.06
CA SER A 507 -45.28 -17.92 -26.94
C SER A 507 -46.11 -16.64 -27.24
N PRO A 508 -45.67 -15.41 -26.88
CA PRO A 508 -44.64 -14.70 -27.67
C PRO A 508 -43.50 -14.11 -26.78
N THR A 509 -42.23 -14.10 -27.18
CA THR A 509 -41.60 -13.50 -28.39
C THR A 509 -41.53 -11.97 -28.36
N HIS A 510 -40.42 -11.44 -27.83
CA HIS A 510 -39.83 -10.17 -28.27
C HIS A 510 -38.32 -10.38 -28.47
N SER A 511 -37.81 -9.98 -29.63
CA SER A 511 -36.38 -10.02 -29.96
C SER A 511 -35.99 -8.65 -30.52
N TYR A 512 -34.97 -8.04 -29.93
CA TYR A 512 -34.32 -6.85 -30.48
C TYR A 512 -32.95 -7.26 -31.03
N SER A 513 -32.81 -7.18 -32.36
CA SER A 513 -31.57 -7.49 -33.07
C SER A 513 -30.98 -6.21 -33.65
N PRO A 514 -29.81 -5.75 -33.19
CA PRO A 514 -29.06 -4.69 -33.88
C PRO A 514 -28.63 -5.16 -35.26
N LYS A 515 -28.92 -4.36 -36.30
CA LYS A 515 -28.56 -4.64 -37.70
C LYS A 515 -27.17 -4.07 -38.01
N PRO A 516 -26.20 -4.86 -38.53
CA PRO A 516 -24.90 -4.33 -38.94
C PRO A 516 -24.98 -3.62 -40.30
N SER A 517 -24.31 -2.46 -40.42
CA SER A 517 -24.11 -1.72 -41.68
C SER A 517 -23.20 -0.50 -41.46
N PRO A 518 -22.36 -0.06 -42.42
CA PRO A 518 -21.60 -0.84 -43.40
C PRO A 518 -20.08 -0.55 -43.31
N THR A 519 -19.25 -1.45 -43.85
CA THR A 519 -17.78 -1.24 -43.93
C THR A 519 -17.43 -0.31 -45.09
N HIS A 520 -16.81 0.84 -44.80
CA HIS A 520 -16.14 1.65 -45.83
C HIS A 520 -14.68 1.19 -46.00
N SER A 521 -14.38 0.60 -47.15
CA SER A 521 -13.00 0.28 -47.56
C SER A 521 -12.39 1.45 -48.32
N TYR A 522 -11.19 1.88 -47.91
CA TYR A 522 -10.31 2.70 -48.74
C TYR A 522 -9.02 1.92 -49.01
N SER A 523 -8.71 1.72 -50.29
CA SER A 523 -7.54 0.98 -50.76
C SER A 523 -6.74 1.84 -51.74
N PRO A 524 -5.45 2.13 -51.45
CA PRO A 524 -4.53 2.72 -52.41
C PRO A 524 -3.41 1.74 -52.80
N LYS A 525 -3.22 1.53 -54.11
CA LYS A 525 -2.12 0.76 -54.73
C LYS A 525 -2.02 1.11 -56.23
N PRO A 526 -0.84 1.20 -56.88
CA PRO A 526 0.55 1.28 -56.39
C PRO A 526 1.27 2.59 -56.82
N SER A 527 2.58 2.66 -56.55
CA SER A 527 3.52 3.67 -57.08
C SER A 527 3.89 3.42 -58.57
N PRO A 528 4.42 4.45 -59.26
CA PRO A 528 5.73 4.30 -59.92
C PRO A 528 6.77 5.34 -59.45
N SER A 529 7.99 5.25 -60.00
CA SER A 529 9.23 5.89 -59.50
C SER A 529 9.85 6.87 -60.52
N HIS A 530 10.80 7.70 -60.04
CA HIS A 530 12.03 8.25 -60.66
C HIS A 530 12.32 9.65 -60.05
N SER A 531 13.37 9.96 -59.29
CA SER A 531 14.81 9.61 -59.25
C SER A 531 15.73 10.62 -59.95
N ALA A 532 16.22 11.62 -59.20
CA ALA A 532 17.48 12.33 -59.46
C ALA A 532 18.06 12.91 -58.15
N SER A 533 19.39 13.04 -58.07
CA SER A 533 20.15 13.63 -56.96
C SER A 533 21.20 14.60 -57.55
N PRO A 534 21.81 15.53 -56.78
CA PRO A 534 23.15 15.19 -56.25
C PRO A 534 23.53 15.82 -54.89
N SER A 535 24.65 15.32 -54.32
CA SER A 535 25.47 15.97 -53.29
C SER A 535 26.95 15.75 -53.65
N PRO A 536 27.89 16.59 -53.17
CA PRO A 536 28.93 16.03 -52.30
C PRO A 536 29.46 16.97 -51.15
N SER A 537 30.33 16.38 -50.31
CA SER A 537 31.12 16.96 -49.19
C SER A 537 32.48 17.55 -49.71
N PRO A 538 33.55 17.94 -48.93
CA PRO A 538 33.90 17.63 -47.52
C PRO A 538 34.53 18.76 -46.65
N SER A 539 35.12 18.38 -45.49
CA SER A 539 35.83 19.17 -44.45
C SER A 539 37.27 19.58 -44.83
N PRO A 540 37.96 20.48 -44.05
CA PRO A 540 38.97 19.97 -43.09
C PRO A 540 39.19 20.81 -41.78
N SER A 541 40.13 20.35 -40.95
CA SER A 541 40.77 20.97 -39.75
C SER A 541 42.33 20.97 -39.97
N PRO A 542 43.29 21.43 -39.11
CA PRO A 542 43.22 21.78 -37.67
C PRO A 542 44.13 22.92 -37.10
N SER A 543 44.08 23.10 -35.77
CA SER A 543 45.24 23.32 -34.83
C SER A 543 45.57 24.69 -34.18
N HIS A 544 46.15 24.57 -32.96
CA HIS A 544 47.00 25.46 -32.15
C HIS A 544 46.51 26.75 -31.42
N SER A 545 46.47 26.61 -30.08
CA SER A 545 47.11 27.49 -29.07
C SER A 545 46.48 28.85 -28.67
N PRO A 546 46.87 29.42 -27.49
CA PRO A 546 45.92 30.15 -26.63
C PRO A 546 46.17 31.66 -26.47
N SER A 547 45.35 32.30 -25.63
CA SER A 547 45.59 33.65 -25.07
C SER A 547 45.46 33.66 -23.55
N VAL A 548 46.14 34.61 -22.92
CA VAL A 548 46.38 34.75 -21.46
C VAL A 548 46.01 36.20 -21.03
N VAL A 549 46.29 36.59 -19.77
CA VAL A 549 46.41 37.96 -19.21
C VAL A 549 45.16 38.49 -18.48
N PRO A 550 45.27 38.98 -17.21
CA PRO A 550 46.24 38.67 -16.15
C PRO A 550 45.62 38.57 -14.73
N SER A 551 46.45 38.39 -13.70
CA SER A 551 46.19 38.88 -12.33
C SER A 551 47.52 39.19 -11.61
N PRO A 552 47.58 40.19 -10.71
CA PRO A 552 48.84 40.72 -10.20
C PRO A 552 49.42 39.96 -8.99
N SER A 553 50.75 39.95 -8.92
CA SER A 553 51.57 39.60 -7.75
C SER A 553 51.68 40.79 -6.77
N THR A 554 52.26 40.77 -5.56
CA THR A 554 53.30 39.97 -4.84
C THR A 554 53.24 40.43 -3.34
N PRO A 555 54.17 40.17 -2.37
CA PRO A 555 55.15 39.08 -2.16
C PRO A 555 55.21 38.50 -0.71
N GLY A 556 55.97 37.42 -0.51
CA GLY A 556 56.95 37.35 0.61
C GLY A 556 56.78 36.29 1.72
N GLY A 557 57.86 35.56 2.04
CA GLY A 557 58.06 34.92 3.36
C GLY A 557 58.28 33.37 3.36
N PRO A 558 59.34 32.82 4.00
CA PRO A 558 59.65 31.38 4.00
C PRO A 558 59.80 30.81 5.46
N PRO A 559 60.50 29.67 5.71
CA PRO A 559 60.09 28.29 5.44
C PRO A 559 60.24 27.37 6.69
N THR A 560 60.10 26.04 6.57
CA THR A 560 61.18 25.09 6.94
C THR A 560 60.94 23.63 6.49
N HIS A 561 62.04 23.01 6.04
CA HIS A 561 62.39 21.59 5.84
C HIS A 561 61.34 20.46 5.70
N GLY A 562 61.54 19.69 4.62
CA GLY A 562 61.33 18.24 4.58
C GLY A 562 62.30 17.57 3.59
N HIS A 563 62.61 16.30 3.80
CA HIS A 563 63.23 15.31 2.88
C HIS A 563 62.50 13.97 3.18
N GLY A 564 62.21 13.03 2.27
CA GLY A 564 62.89 12.67 1.02
C GLY A 564 63.77 11.45 1.28
N GLY A 565 63.54 10.26 0.72
CA GLY A 565 62.51 9.76 -0.20
C GLY A 565 62.89 8.34 -0.65
N GLY A 566 62.01 7.58 -1.31
CA GLY A 566 62.38 6.27 -1.87
C GLY A 566 61.23 5.30 -2.10
N SER A 567 61.17 4.72 -3.30
CA SER A 567 60.33 3.57 -3.68
C SER A 567 61.19 2.65 -4.56
N PRO A 568 60.99 1.32 -4.50
CA PRO A 568 60.25 0.70 -5.60
C PRO A 568 59.40 -0.54 -5.22
N SER A 569 58.60 -1.03 -6.19
CA SER A 569 57.94 -2.35 -6.28
C SER A 569 56.71 -2.68 -5.40
N GLY A 570 55.87 -3.59 -5.91
CA GLY A 570 54.82 -4.37 -5.23
C GLY A 570 54.75 -5.79 -5.86
N PRO A 571 53.76 -6.70 -5.59
CA PRO A 571 52.54 -6.56 -4.74
C PRO A 571 52.01 -7.83 -3.90
N SER A 572 51.90 -7.75 -2.54
CA SER A 572 50.86 -8.34 -1.59
C SER A 572 50.92 -9.74 -0.84
N LEU A 573 50.16 -9.86 0.29
CA LEU A 573 49.67 -11.04 1.14
C LEU A 573 50.66 -11.74 2.17
N PRO A 574 50.34 -12.75 3.08
CA PRO A 574 49.09 -13.45 3.56
C PRO A 574 48.96 -13.83 5.12
N SER A 575 48.00 -14.71 5.54
CA SER A 575 47.89 -15.56 6.81
C SER A 575 47.25 -14.97 8.13
N THR A 576 46.83 -15.63 9.27
CA THR A 576 47.01 -16.98 9.95
C THR A 576 45.75 -17.64 10.65
N GLY A 577 45.68 -17.92 12.00
CA GLY A 577 44.65 -18.74 12.76
C GLY A 577 44.23 -18.22 14.18
N SER A 578 43.22 -18.70 14.96
CA SER A 578 42.56 -20.02 15.17
C SER A 578 41.00 -19.97 15.27
N SER A 579 40.31 -21.11 15.47
CA SER A 579 38.84 -21.28 15.27
C SER A 579 37.98 -21.64 16.49
N VAL A 580 36.67 -21.39 16.39
CA VAL A 580 35.58 -22.15 17.04
C VAL A 580 34.42 -22.34 16.05
N SER A 581 33.74 -23.50 16.08
CA SER A 581 32.64 -23.86 15.15
C SER A 581 31.38 -24.31 15.91
N PRO A 582 30.16 -23.93 15.46
CA PRO A 582 28.92 -24.60 15.85
C PRO A 582 28.64 -25.81 14.95
N VAL A 583 27.89 -26.79 15.47
CA VAL A 583 27.57 -28.05 14.78
C VAL A 583 26.34 -27.90 13.88
N LEU A 584 26.41 -28.47 12.67
CA LEU A 584 25.30 -28.48 11.70
C LEU A 584 24.36 -29.67 11.97
N MET A 585 23.14 -29.42 12.45
CA MET A 585 22.03 -30.38 12.38
C MET A 585 21.17 -30.05 11.15
N GLY A 586 21.19 -30.94 10.15
CA GLY A 586 20.41 -30.79 8.94
C GLY A 586 19.01 -31.40 9.07
N PHE A 587 17.99 -30.64 8.67
CA PHE A 587 16.68 -31.19 8.32
C PHE A 587 16.50 -31.11 6.80
N ALA A 588 16.08 -32.23 6.19
CA ALA A 588 15.77 -32.29 4.78
C ALA A 588 14.30 -31.89 4.56
N SER A 589 14.05 -31.06 3.54
CA SER A 589 12.72 -30.79 3.00
C SER A 589 12.73 -31.07 1.50
N ALA A 590 11.77 -31.85 1.02
CA ALA A 590 11.81 -32.39 -0.34
C ALA A 590 11.28 -31.39 -1.37
N VAL A 591 12.10 -31.07 -2.38
CA VAL A 591 11.70 -30.26 -3.53
C VAL A 591 11.11 -31.17 -4.61
N LEU A 592 9.82 -31.03 -4.87
CA LEU A 592 9.07 -31.82 -5.85
C LEU A 592 8.96 -31.07 -7.19
N LEU A 593 9.99 -31.21 -8.03
CA LEU A 593 10.03 -30.61 -9.38
C LEU A 593 9.25 -31.46 -10.41
N ALA A 594 8.11 -30.94 -10.86
CA ALA A 594 7.30 -31.54 -11.93
C ALA A 594 7.50 -30.80 -13.27
N GLY A 595 8.61 -31.10 -13.97
CA GLY A 595 8.97 -30.50 -15.27
C GLY A 595 8.99 -31.50 -16.43
N GLY A 596 7.84 -31.78 -17.04
CA GLY A 596 7.68 -32.81 -18.08
C GLY A 596 7.88 -32.34 -19.53
N GLY A 597 9.11 -32.03 -19.95
CA GLY A 597 9.41 -31.66 -21.34
C GLY A 597 9.55 -32.87 -22.27
N LEU A 598 8.61 -33.07 -23.21
CA LEU A 598 8.64 -34.20 -24.16
C LEU A 598 9.48 -33.88 -25.41
N VAL A 599 10.66 -34.49 -25.53
CA VAL A 599 11.51 -34.41 -26.74
C VAL A 599 11.38 -35.69 -27.57
N VAL A 600 10.88 -35.57 -28.81
CA VAL A 600 10.72 -36.69 -29.75
C VAL A 600 11.99 -36.88 -30.57
N MET A 601 12.74 -37.94 -30.29
CA MET A 601 13.92 -38.37 -31.07
C MET A 601 13.57 -39.54 -32.00
N VAL A 602 13.60 -39.30 -33.32
CA VAL A 602 13.40 -40.35 -34.34
C VAL A 602 14.74 -41.01 -34.68
N VAL A 603 14.90 -42.30 -34.35
CA VAL A 603 16.12 -43.07 -34.67
C VAL A 603 15.85 -44.07 -35.79
N ARG A 604 16.50 -43.85 -36.95
CA ARG A 604 16.52 -44.79 -38.08
C ARG A 604 17.33 -46.05 -37.71
N ARG A 605 16.74 -47.24 -37.87
CA ARG A 605 17.53 -48.49 -37.93
C ARG A 605 18.35 -48.55 -39.23
N ARG A 606 19.65 -48.81 -39.11
CA ARG A 606 20.45 -49.54 -40.10
C ARG A 606 21.04 -50.76 -39.39
N GLY A 607 20.83 -51.95 -39.95
CA GLY A 607 21.47 -53.17 -39.47
C GLY A 607 22.56 -53.63 -40.45
N ARG A 608 23.50 -54.45 -39.98
CA ARG A 608 24.28 -55.36 -40.80
C ARG A 608 24.82 -56.52 -39.98
N HIS A 609 25.14 -57.59 -40.69
CA HIS A 609 25.81 -58.81 -40.23
C HIS A 609 27.21 -58.49 -39.66
N SER A 610 27.83 -59.35 -38.85
CA SER A 610 27.49 -60.77 -38.59
C SER A 610 27.56 -61.11 -37.10
#